data_AF-A0A2D9FYT0-F1
#
_entry.id   AF-A0A2D9FYT0-F1
#
_cell.length_a   1.000
_cell.length_b   1.000
_cell.length_c   1.000
_cell.angle_alpha   90.00
_cell.angle_beta   90.00
_cell.angle_gamma   90.00
#
_symmetry.space_group_name_H-M   'P 1'
#
loop_
_entity.id
_entity.type
_entity.pdbx_description
1 polymer ?
#
loop_
_entity_poly.entity_id
_entity_poly.type
_entity_poly.pdbx_seq_one_letter_code
_entity_poly.pdbx_strand_id
1 'polypeptide(L)'
;MYKKRIWFYSFLIVMTFSGCDLFNLNNEKKGLNPQELQDQLVDKTWELRTVLEDGYGVYAPGLDSMYTIHFSDDGQFSGHEICNHCGGEYHINDNSNLVIEGMSCTEMACYGFQDVPFTNVLTDQEHPATIRDDKLFISVKNDSMNQTYQFSEYGTIKDVILAKPTSKSEFDFSAWPIGYSHHLETSLSGDSLTIELGYSGCGPHELNLVFYDYFEGSNPTNAHAFVSHREELCDAVFESTETFSLLPLKKAYQDTENPSQSLQLIIGDNDHNSPKPDTLLYTF
;
A
#
# COMPACT_ATOMS: atom_id res chain seq x y z
N MET A 1 61.39 39.59 32.99
CA MET A 1 59.97 39.41 32.59
C MET A 1 59.92 38.97 31.13
N TYR A 2 59.81 37.67 30.86
CA TYR A 2 59.71 37.13 29.50
C TYR A 2 58.23 36.84 29.18
N LYS A 3 57.65 37.59 28.23
CA LYS A 3 56.30 37.36 27.70
C LYS A 3 56.34 36.15 26.76
N LYS A 4 55.76 35.02 27.17
CA LYS A 4 55.46 33.88 26.28
C LYS A 4 54.32 34.28 25.34
N ARG A 5 54.59 34.30 24.02
CA ARG A 5 53.56 34.35 22.98
C ARG A 5 53.06 32.94 22.72
N ILE A 6 51.78 32.70 22.97
CA ILE A 6 51.07 31.49 22.58
C ILE A 6 50.57 31.70 21.15
N TRP A 7 51.02 30.87 20.22
CA TRP A 7 50.48 30.81 18.85
C TRP A 7 49.30 29.84 18.85
N PHE A 8 48.09 30.35 18.60
CA PHE A 8 46.94 29.52 18.25
C PHE A 8 47.04 29.18 16.76
N TYR A 9 47.37 27.92 16.46
CA TYR A 9 47.19 27.38 15.12
C TYR A 9 45.71 27.04 14.96
N SER A 10 45.00 27.87 14.19
CA SER A 10 43.64 27.56 13.75
C SER A 10 43.72 26.48 12.69
N PHE A 11 43.38 25.25 13.05
CA PHE A 11 43.29 24.12 12.12
C PHE A 11 41.96 24.25 11.36
N LEU A 12 42.00 24.80 10.15
CA LEU A 12 40.85 24.84 9.25
C LEU A 12 40.69 23.44 8.64
N ILE A 13 39.79 22.63 9.18
CA ILE A 13 39.40 21.35 8.56
C ILE A 13 38.45 21.69 7.42
N VAL A 14 38.97 21.70 6.20
CA VAL A 14 38.15 21.76 4.98
C VAL A 14 37.63 20.35 4.73
N MET A 15 36.42 20.03 5.19
CA MET A 15 35.70 18.85 4.74
C MET A 15 35.21 19.11 3.32
N THR A 16 35.94 18.61 2.33
CA THR A 16 35.41 18.49 0.97
C THR A 16 34.41 17.35 0.99
N PHE A 17 33.13 17.67 1.11
CA PHE A 17 32.08 16.74 0.72
C PHE A 17 32.19 16.57 -0.79
N SER A 18 32.69 15.42 -1.24
CA SER A 18 32.47 14.93 -2.60
C SER A 18 30.99 14.52 -2.73
N GLY A 19 30.10 15.50 -2.60
CA GLY A 19 28.68 15.37 -2.86
C GLY A 19 28.45 15.59 -4.34
N CYS A 20 28.56 14.52 -5.11
CA CYS A 20 28.00 14.38 -6.45
C CYS A 20 27.83 12.89 -6.75
N ASP A 21 27.09 12.17 -5.90
CA ASP A 21 26.17 11.18 -6.45
C ASP A 21 24.96 11.97 -6.91
N LEU A 22 25.11 12.54 -8.10
CA LEU A 22 23.99 13.02 -8.89
C LEU A 22 23.02 11.86 -8.98
N PHE A 23 21.85 12.06 -8.37
CA PHE A 23 20.61 11.41 -8.69
C PHE A 23 20.59 11.06 -10.18
N ASN A 24 20.74 9.77 -10.44
CA ASN A 24 20.63 9.20 -11.77
C ASN A 24 19.15 9.17 -12.14
N LEU A 25 18.59 10.35 -12.43
CA LEU A 25 17.20 10.56 -12.88
C LEU A 25 16.97 10.08 -14.33
N ASN A 26 17.86 9.25 -14.88
CA ASN A 26 17.73 8.64 -16.21
C ASN A 26 17.62 7.11 -16.17
N ASN A 27 17.38 6.50 -15.00
CA ASN A 27 17.25 5.05 -14.88
C ASN A 27 15.79 4.57 -14.90
N GLU A 28 14.98 5.16 -15.78
CA GLU A 28 13.56 4.82 -15.97
C GLU A 28 13.33 3.39 -16.53
N LYS A 29 14.36 2.54 -16.68
CA LYS A 29 14.20 1.23 -17.36
C LYS A 29 15.25 0.15 -17.07
N LYS A 30 15.91 0.13 -15.92
CA LYS A 30 16.59 -1.09 -15.46
C LYS A 30 15.90 -1.59 -14.21
N GLY A 31 15.05 -2.59 -14.39
CA GLY A 31 14.55 -3.40 -13.27
C GLY A 31 15.73 -3.97 -12.47
N LEU A 32 15.47 -4.34 -11.22
CA LEU A 32 16.44 -5.01 -10.36
C LEU A 32 16.99 -6.24 -11.08
N ASN A 33 18.30 -6.47 -10.97
CA ASN A 33 18.84 -7.74 -11.41
C ASN A 33 18.37 -8.88 -10.47
N PRO A 34 18.45 -10.16 -10.87
CA PRO A 34 17.90 -11.26 -10.08
C PRO A 34 18.41 -11.32 -8.63
N GLN A 35 19.70 -11.05 -8.41
CA GLN A 35 20.29 -11.05 -7.07
C GLN A 35 19.80 -9.85 -6.24
N GLU A 36 19.72 -8.65 -6.83
CA GLU A 36 19.22 -7.46 -6.13
C GLU A 36 17.74 -7.61 -5.73
N LEU A 37 16.94 -8.29 -6.55
CA LEU A 37 15.56 -8.62 -6.23
C LEU A 37 15.50 -9.62 -5.08
N GLN A 38 16.28 -10.70 -5.16
CA GLN A 38 16.41 -11.70 -4.09
C GLN A 38 16.79 -11.07 -2.75
N ASP A 39 17.85 -10.26 -2.71
CA ASP A 39 18.38 -9.62 -1.50
C ASP A 39 17.34 -8.68 -0.85
N GLN A 40 16.45 -8.07 -1.64
CA GLN A 40 15.42 -7.17 -1.13
C GLN A 40 14.13 -7.88 -0.72
N LEU A 41 13.90 -9.08 -1.25
CA LEU A 41 12.71 -9.89 -1.04
C LEU A 41 12.76 -10.66 0.28
N VAL A 42 13.94 -11.19 0.64
CA VAL A 42 14.15 -12.05 1.81
C VAL A 42 14.09 -11.29 3.12
N ASP A 43 13.97 -12.06 4.22
CA ASP A 43 13.99 -11.57 5.60
C ASP A 43 12.87 -10.56 5.93
N LYS A 44 11.81 -10.56 5.13
CA LYS A 44 10.62 -9.71 5.30
C LYS A 44 9.36 -10.54 5.21
N THR A 45 8.35 -10.13 5.96
CA THR A 45 6.98 -10.59 5.75
C THR A 45 6.28 -9.53 4.92
N TRP A 46 5.83 -9.90 3.74
CA TRP A 46 5.07 -9.07 2.82
C TRP A 46 3.59 -9.32 3.03
N GLU A 47 2.82 -8.25 3.13
CA GLU A 47 1.38 -8.24 3.40
C GLU A 47 0.66 -7.66 2.18
N LEU A 48 -0.33 -8.38 1.65
CA LEU A 48 -1.10 -7.93 0.49
C LEU A 48 -1.90 -6.68 0.87
N ARG A 49 -1.67 -5.58 0.13
CA ARG A 49 -2.39 -4.32 0.36
C ARG A 49 -3.50 -4.09 -0.65
N THR A 50 -3.23 -4.37 -1.92
CA THR A 50 -4.22 -4.15 -2.98
C THR A 50 -3.88 -4.95 -4.21
N VAL A 51 -4.92 -5.30 -4.98
CA VAL A 51 -4.79 -5.81 -6.34
C VAL A 51 -5.06 -4.66 -7.30
N LEU A 52 -4.14 -4.47 -8.23
CA LEU A 52 -4.15 -3.39 -9.20
C LEU A 52 -4.50 -3.88 -10.61
N GLU A 53 -5.28 -3.10 -11.34
CA GLU A 53 -5.49 -3.22 -12.79
C GLU A 53 -5.13 -1.87 -13.43
N ASP A 54 -4.26 -1.89 -14.44
CA ASP A 54 -3.71 -0.69 -15.09
C ASP A 54 -3.15 0.37 -14.12
N GLY A 55 -2.65 -0.07 -12.96
CA GLY A 55 -2.06 0.78 -11.92
C GLY A 55 -3.04 1.27 -10.85
N TYR A 56 -4.32 0.90 -10.92
CA TYR A 56 -5.36 1.33 -9.99
C TYR A 56 -5.90 0.17 -9.17
N GLY A 57 -6.17 0.44 -7.89
CA GLY A 57 -6.81 -0.52 -6.99
C GLY A 57 -8.18 -0.92 -7.51
N VAL A 58 -8.37 -2.22 -7.69
CA VAL A 58 -9.66 -2.85 -8.00
C VAL A 58 -10.19 -3.68 -6.84
N TYR A 59 -9.31 -4.02 -5.89
CA TYR A 59 -9.62 -4.81 -4.71
C TYR A 59 -8.59 -4.54 -3.60
N ALA A 60 -9.03 -4.63 -2.35
CA ALA A 60 -8.17 -4.70 -1.17
C ALA A 60 -8.71 -5.77 -0.21
N PRO A 61 -7.83 -6.54 0.47
CA PRO A 61 -8.26 -7.50 1.47
C PRO A 61 -9.09 -6.83 2.58
N GLY A 62 -10.11 -7.52 3.07
CA GLY A 62 -10.85 -7.05 4.25
C GLY A 62 -10.08 -7.22 5.56
N LEU A 63 -9.00 -8.01 5.55
CA LEU A 63 -8.05 -8.24 6.63
C LEU A 63 -6.68 -8.51 5.98
N ASP A 64 -5.84 -7.49 5.89
CA ASP A 64 -4.55 -7.57 5.19
C ASP A 64 -3.61 -8.58 5.89
N SER A 65 -3.65 -8.64 7.23
CA SER A 65 -2.84 -9.59 8.02
C SER A 65 -3.12 -11.06 7.72
N MET A 66 -4.21 -11.37 7.03
CA MET A 66 -4.55 -12.72 6.60
C MET A 66 -3.94 -13.11 5.25
N TYR A 67 -3.30 -12.19 4.54
CA TYR A 67 -2.67 -12.42 3.24
C TYR A 67 -1.20 -12.03 3.33
N THR A 68 -0.36 -12.97 3.76
CA THR A 68 1.06 -12.74 3.98
C THR A 68 1.93 -13.72 3.20
N ILE A 69 3.12 -13.26 2.82
CA ILE A 69 4.16 -14.10 2.24
C ILE A 69 5.52 -13.69 2.79
N HIS A 70 6.28 -14.67 3.25
CA HIS A 70 7.64 -14.53 3.76
C HIS A 70 8.56 -15.39 2.92
N PHE A 71 9.63 -14.78 2.42
CA PHE A 71 10.67 -15.44 1.64
C PHE A 71 11.92 -15.58 2.49
N SER A 72 12.44 -16.80 2.64
CA SER A 72 13.69 -17.07 3.34
C SER A 72 14.87 -17.16 2.36
N ASP A 73 16.08 -16.93 2.86
CA ASP A 73 17.32 -16.95 2.09
C ASP A 73 17.70 -18.32 1.51
N ASP A 74 17.08 -19.39 2.01
CA ASP A 74 17.27 -20.77 1.58
C ASP A 74 16.39 -21.21 0.40
N GLY A 75 15.59 -20.30 -0.17
CA GLY A 75 14.70 -20.59 -1.30
C GLY A 75 13.35 -21.17 -0.90
N GLN A 76 12.98 -21.11 0.39
CA GLN A 76 11.63 -21.44 0.84
C GLN A 76 10.74 -20.20 1.00
N PHE A 77 9.44 -20.36 0.80
CA PHE A 77 8.48 -19.36 1.23
C PHE A 77 7.45 -19.96 2.17
N SER A 78 6.88 -19.11 3.03
CA SER A 78 5.76 -19.42 3.90
C SER A 78 4.79 -18.25 3.93
N GLY A 79 3.53 -18.49 4.26
CA GLY A 79 2.54 -17.43 4.20
C GLY A 79 1.19 -17.84 4.78
N HIS A 80 0.27 -16.88 4.76
CA HIS A 80 -1.12 -17.10 5.10
C HIS A 80 -2.01 -16.66 3.93
N GLU A 81 -3.05 -17.44 3.69
CA GLU A 81 -4.18 -17.08 2.86
C GLU A 81 -5.45 -17.30 3.68
N ILE A 82 -6.06 -16.19 4.10
CA ILE A 82 -7.23 -16.19 4.99
C ILE A 82 -6.88 -16.87 6.32
N CYS A 83 -7.31 -18.12 6.49
CA CYS A 83 -7.07 -18.91 7.69
C CYS A 83 -6.07 -20.05 7.43
N ASN A 84 -5.65 -20.26 6.18
CA ASN A 84 -4.77 -21.35 5.80
C ASN A 84 -3.30 -20.92 5.81
N HIS A 85 -2.45 -21.82 6.27
CA HIS A 85 -1.00 -21.64 6.17
C HIS A 85 -0.51 -22.32 4.89
N CYS A 86 0.31 -21.60 4.13
CA CYS A 86 0.84 -22.04 2.85
C CYS A 86 2.37 -21.99 2.87
N GLY A 87 3.01 -22.84 2.08
CA GLY A 87 4.46 -22.78 1.86
C GLY A 87 4.90 -23.64 0.70
N GLY A 88 6.17 -23.50 0.33
CA GLY A 88 6.78 -24.20 -0.79
C GLY A 88 8.17 -23.65 -1.10
N GLU A 89 8.61 -23.82 -2.34
CA GLU A 89 9.89 -23.35 -2.84
C GLU A 89 9.67 -22.11 -3.73
N TYR A 90 10.67 -21.24 -3.78
CA TYR A 90 10.69 -20.13 -4.72
C TYR A 90 12.11 -19.88 -5.25
N HIS A 91 12.20 -19.25 -6.42
CA HIS A 91 13.45 -18.72 -6.93
C HIS A 91 13.21 -17.50 -7.83
N ILE A 92 14.25 -16.69 -8.01
CA ILE A 92 14.27 -15.61 -9.01
C ILE A 92 15.06 -16.08 -10.22
N ASN A 93 14.43 -16.09 -11.40
CA ASN A 93 15.09 -16.52 -12.63
C ASN A 93 15.94 -15.40 -13.28
N ASP A 94 16.65 -15.73 -14.37
CA ASP A 94 17.55 -14.80 -15.07
C ASP A 94 16.85 -13.53 -15.61
N ASN A 95 15.52 -13.53 -15.74
CA ASN A 95 14.72 -12.39 -16.18
C ASN A 95 14.18 -11.55 -15.03
N SER A 96 14.59 -11.82 -13.78
CA SER A 96 14.03 -11.21 -12.57
C SER A 96 12.55 -11.51 -12.37
N ASN A 97 12.07 -12.67 -12.83
CA ASN A 97 10.74 -13.16 -12.50
C ASN A 97 10.82 -14.00 -11.21
N LEU A 98 9.82 -13.83 -10.35
CA LEU A 98 9.55 -14.72 -9.23
C LEU A 98 8.87 -15.98 -9.74
N VAL A 99 9.40 -17.14 -9.35
CA VAL A 99 8.81 -18.45 -9.62
C VAL A 99 8.50 -19.10 -8.28
N ILE A 100 7.27 -19.59 -8.12
CA ILE A 100 6.84 -20.33 -6.93
C ILE A 100 6.48 -21.76 -7.34
N GLU A 101 7.06 -22.74 -6.66
CA GLU A 101 6.95 -24.16 -6.98
C GLU A 101 6.56 -24.97 -5.74
N GLY A 102 5.82 -26.07 -5.96
CA GLY A 102 5.51 -27.03 -4.90
C GLY A 102 4.67 -26.43 -3.76
N MET A 103 3.86 -25.42 -4.05
CA MET A 103 3.00 -24.78 -3.06
C MET A 103 2.04 -25.80 -2.45
N SER A 104 1.96 -25.82 -1.13
CA SER A 104 0.99 -26.58 -0.36
C SER A 104 0.38 -25.72 0.74
N CYS A 105 -0.93 -25.83 0.92
CA CYS A 105 -1.67 -25.12 1.96
C CYS A 105 -2.43 -26.10 2.86
N THR A 106 -2.70 -25.70 4.10
CA THR A 106 -3.71 -26.37 4.92
C THR A 106 -5.10 -26.21 4.30
N GLU A 107 -6.04 -27.10 4.62
CA GLU A 107 -7.44 -27.05 4.15
C GLU A 107 -8.40 -26.80 5.33
N MET A 108 -8.13 -25.76 6.13
CA MET A 108 -9.06 -25.30 7.15
C MET A 108 -10.25 -24.60 6.48
N ALA A 109 -11.46 -24.92 6.94
CA ALA A 109 -12.67 -24.26 6.49
C ALA A 109 -12.75 -22.84 7.08
N CYS A 110 -12.48 -21.84 6.25
CA CYS A 110 -12.61 -20.43 6.64
C CYS A 110 -14.08 -19.98 6.46
N TYR A 111 -14.74 -19.53 7.53
CA TYR A 111 -16.12 -19.05 7.46
C TYR A 111 -16.17 -17.53 7.26
N GLY A 112 -16.97 -17.05 6.30
CA GLY A 112 -17.25 -15.61 6.15
C GLY A 112 -16.17 -14.81 5.42
N PHE A 113 -15.31 -15.46 4.63
CA PHE A 113 -14.29 -14.80 3.82
C PHE A 113 -14.57 -15.04 2.33
N GLN A 114 -14.49 -13.97 1.54
CA GLN A 114 -14.52 -14.07 0.09
C GLN A 114 -13.11 -14.42 -0.38
N ASP A 115 -12.97 -15.50 -1.15
CA ASP A 115 -11.67 -15.95 -1.65
C ASP A 115 -11.06 -14.89 -2.57
N VAL A 116 -9.89 -14.40 -2.19
CA VAL A 116 -8.90 -13.95 -3.17
C VAL A 116 -8.17 -15.22 -3.56
N PRO A 117 -8.20 -15.66 -4.82
CA PRO A 117 -7.47 -16.86 -5.25
C PRO A 117 -5.96 -16.53 -5.36
N PHE A 118 -5.38 -15.97 -4.32
CA PHE A 118 -4.01 -15.45 -4.30
C PHE A 118 -3.00 -16.58 -4.54
N THR A 119 -3.14 -17.69 -3.82
CA THR A 119 -2.22 -18.85 -3.91
C THR A 119 -2.33 -19.55 -5.26
N ASN A 120 -3.55 -19.78 -5.73
CA ASN A 120 -3.82 -20.41 -7.04
C ASN A 120 -3.25 -19.60 -8.20
N VAL A 121 -3.20 -18.28 -8.06
CA VAL A 121 -2.75 -17.36 -9.10
C VAL A 121 -1.23 -17.27 -9.18
N LEU A 122 -0.52 -17.50 -8.06
CA LEU A 122 0.94 -17.41 -7.98
C LEU A 122 1.69 -18.73 -8.23
N THR A 123 0.99 -19.87 -8.23
CA THR A 123 1.63 -21.20 -8.24
C THR A 123 1.99 -21.68 -9.64
N ASP A 124 3.16 -22.32 -9.76
CA ASP A 124 3.66 -23.05 -10.94
C ASP A 124 3.77 -22.18 -12.22
N GLN A 125 4.02 -20.88 -12.04
CA GLN A 125 4.20 -19.91 -13.13
C GLN A 125 5.32 -18.91 -12.81
N GLU A 126 5.88 -18.31 -13.86
CA GLU A 126 6.81 -17.20 -13.73
C GLU A 126 6.06 -15.87 -13.69
N HIS A 127 6.30 -15.08 -12.65
CA HIS A 127 5.65 -13.79 -12.46
C HIS A 127 6.69 -12.67 -12.47
N PRO A 128 6.55 -11.66 -13.37
CA PRO A 128 7.36 -10.46 -13.25
C PRO A 128 7.19 -9.85 -11.87
N ALA A 129 8.31 -9.66 -11.16
CA ALA A 129 8.33 -9.12 -9.82
C ALA A 129 9.24 -7.90 -9.76
N THR A 130 8.81 -6.85 -9.06
CA THR A 130 9.62 -5.66 -8.84
C THR A 130 9.45 -5.15 -7.43
N ILE A 131 10.51 -4.57 -6.88
CA ILE A 131 10.44 -3.83 -5.62
C ILE A 131 10.73 -2.35 -5.94
N ARG A 132 9.81 -1.47 -5.52
CA ARG A 132 9.95 -0.01 -5.66
C ARG A 132 9.23 0.67 -4.51
N ASP A 133 9.82 1.74 -3.99
CA ASP A 133 9.27 2.48 -2.84
C ASP A 133 8.92 1.55 -1.66
N ASP A 134 9.82 0.59 -1.36
CA ASP A 134 9.67 -0.45 -0.31
C ASP A 134 8.42 -1.34 -0.44
N LYS A 135 7.88 -1.46 -1.65
CA LYS A 135 6.74 -2.33 -1.96
C LYS A 135 7.09 -3.36 -3.00
N LEU A 136 6.58 -4.56 -2.79
CA LEU A 136 6.68 -5.66 -3.75
C LEU A 136 5.46 -5.65 -4.67
N PHE A 137 5.73 -5.73 -5.97
CA PHE A 137 4.71 -5.84 -7.01
C PHE A 137 4.92 -7.15 -7.75
N ILE A 138 3.90 -8.00 -7.77
CA ILE A 138 3.91 -9.27 -8.52
C ILE A 138 2.84 -9.17 -9.61
N SER A 139 3.27 -9.14 -10.88
CA SER A 139 2.37 -9.08 -12.01
C SER A 139 1.94 -10.48 -12.42
N VAL A 140 0.63 -10.67 -12.53
CA VAL A 140 0.02 -11.93 -12.93
C VAL A 140 -0.78 -11.72 -14.19
N LYS A 141 -0.44 -12.48 -15.22
CA LYS A 141 -1.10 -12.44 -16.52
C LYS A 141 -1.55 -13.84 -16.93
N ASN A 142 -2.84 -13.99 -17.17
CA ASN A 142 -3.42 -15.16 -17.81
C ASN A 142 -4.38 -14.73 -18.94
N ASP A 143 -5.01 -15.68 -19.61
CA ASP A 143 -5.90 -15.40 -20.76
C ASP A 143 -7.08 -14.47 -20.43
N SER A 144 -7.45 -14.35 -19.15
CA SER A 144 -8.63 -13.61 -18.69
C SER A 144 -8.31 -12.43 -17.78
N MET A 145 -7.05 -12.25 -17.37
CA MET A 145 -6.68 -11.34 -16.29
C MET A 145 -5.27 -10.77 -16.47
N ASN A 146 -5.12 -9.47 -16.23
CA ASN A 146 -3.84 -8.78 -16.15
C ASN A 146 -3.83 -7.90 -14.90
N GLN A 147 -3.37 -8.47 -13.78
CA GLN A 147 -3.39 -7.82 -12.48
C GLN A 147 -2.00 -7.72 -11.88
N THR A 148 -1.81 -6.77 -10.98
CA THR A 148 -0.59 -6.66 -10.17
C THR A 148 -0.95 -6.67 -8.70
N TYR A 149 -0.40 -7.62 -7.96
CA TYR A 149 -0.57 -7.74 -6.52
C TYR A 149 0.49 -6.85 -5.86
N GLN A 150 0.04 -5.86 -5.10
CA GLN A 150 0.91 -4.94 -4.38
C GLN A 150 0.98 -5.35 -2.90
N PHE A 151 2.19 -5.56 -2.43
CA PHE A 151 2.49 -5.86 -1.04
C PHE A 151 3.27 -4.72 -0.39
N SER A 152 3.21 -4.67 0.92
CA SER A 152 4.09 -3.85 1.75
C SER A 152 4.66 -4.70 2.87
N GLU A 153 5.77 -4.29 3.47
CA GLU A 153 6.29 -4.97 4.64
C GLU A 153 5.27 -4.94 5.79
N TYR A 154 5.15 -6.06 6.49
CA TYR A 154 4.17 -6.23 7.57
C TYR A 154 4.42 -5.21 8.68
N GLY A 155 3.35 -4.57 9.15
CA GLY A 155 3.41 -3.57 10.22
C GLY A 155 3.93 -2.18 9.80
N THR A 156 4.14 -1.92 8.50
CA THR A 156 4.36 -0.55 8.02
C THR A 156 3.06 0.25 7.93
N ILE A 157 3.18 1.57 7.88
CA ILE A 157 2.06 2.48 7.61
C ILE A 157 1.38 2.07 6.29
N LYS A 158 0.05 2.01 6.28
CA LYS A 158 -0.72 1.69 5.08
C LYS A 158 -0.71 2.87 4.12
N ASP A 159 -0.69 2.59 2.84
CA ASP A 159 -0.88 3.62 1.83
C ASP A 159 -2.35 3.79 1.49
N VAL A 160 -2.73 4.99 1.08
CA VAL A 160 -4.02 5.19 0.44
C VAL A 160 -4.07 4.45 -0.89
N ILE A 161 -5.23 3.89 -1.21
CA ILE A 161 -5.46 3.16 -2.44
C ILE A 161 -6.10 4.10 -3.45
N LEU A 162 -5.51 4.20 -4.64
CA LEU A 162 -6.08 4.95 -5.76
C LEU A 162 -6.93 4.02 -6.60
N ALA A 163 -8.24 4.21 -6.59
CA ALA A 163 -9.16 3.47 -7.43
C ALA A 163 -9.61 4.35 -8.58
N LYS A 164 -9.71 3.78 -9.79
CA LYS A 164 -10.17 4.50 -10.98
C LYS A 164 -11.61 4.13 -11.30
N PRO A 165 -12.61 4.83 -10.75
CA PRO A 165 -13.93 4.79 -11.35
C PRO A 165 -13.83 5.26 -12.80
N THR A 166 -14.45 4.55 -13.75
CA THR A 166 -14.74 5.13 -15.06
C THR A 166 -15.77 6.29 -14.93
N SER A 167 -16.58 6.27 -13.87
CA SER A 167 -17.38 7.40 -13.35
C SER A 167 -17.87 7.10 -11.93
N LYS A 168 -18.35 8.10 -11.17
CA LYS A 168 -18.97 7.90 -9.84
C LYS A 168 -20.11 6.86 -9.86
N SER A 169 -20.86 6.80 -10.96
CA SER A 169 -21.95 5.83 -11.17
C SER A 169 -21.49 4.43 -11.57
N GLU A 170 -20.24 4.28 -11.98
CA GLU A 170 -19.65 3.01 -12.44
C GLU A 170 -18.63 2.46 -11.45
N PHE A 171 -18.46 3.11 -10.30
CA PHE A 171 -17.61 2.57 -9.24
C PHE A 171 -18.25 1.28 -8.73
N ASP A 172 -17.57 0.15 -8.95
CA ASP A 172 -18.01 -1.14 -8.46
C ASP A 172 -17.71 -1.27 -6.97
N PHE A 173 -18.63 -0.77 -6.15
CA PHE A 173 -18.56 -0.91 -4.70
C PHE A 173 -18.65 -2.37 -4.23
N SER A 174 -19.07 -3.32 -5.08
CA SER A 174 -19.12 -4.73 -4.68
C SER A 174 -17.74 -5.38 -4.57
N ALA A 175 -16.73 -4.80 -5.20
CA ALA A 175 -15.33 -5.22 -5.09
C ALA A 175 -14.64 -4.69 -3.83
N TRP A 176 -15.30 -3.80 -3.09
CA TRP A 176 -14.77 -3.23 -1.85
C TRP A 176 -15.65 -3.68 -0.69
N PRO A 177 -15.07 -4.24 0.38
CA PRO A 177 -15.85 -4.46 1.59
C PRO A 177 -16.27 -3.09 2.13
N ILE A 178 -17.58 -2.88 2.30
CA ILE A 178 -18.16 -1.65 2.86
C ILE A 178 -19.11 -2.08 3.97
N GLY A 179 -18.72 -1.80 5.21
CA GLY A 179 -19.62 -1.89 6.36
C GLY A 179 -20.11 -0.51 6.77
N TYR A 180 -21.09 -0.49 7.68
CA TYR A 180 -21.49 0.76 8.31
C TYR A 180 -20.40 1.22 9.28
N SER A 181 -19.96 2.45 9.10
CA SER A 181 -19.09 3.15 10.03
C SER A 181 -19.70 4.47 10.45
N HIS A 182 -19.30 4.96 11.62
CA HIS A 182 -19.54 6.34 12.01
C HIS A 182 -18.21 6.97 12.34
N HIS A 183 -17.96 8.10 11.69
CA HIS A 183 -16.71 8.81 11.84
C HIS A 183 -16.62 9.51 13.19
N LEU A 184 -15.47 9.36 13.87
CA LEU A 184 -15.22 9.97 15.17
C LEU A 184 -14.31 11.18 15.02
N GLU A 185 -13.12 10.99 14.44
CA GLU A 185 -12.13 12.05 14.26
C GLU A 185 -11.23 11.76 13.04
N THR A 186 -10.84 12.80 12.32
CA THR A 186 -9.72 12.71 11.36
C THR A 186 -8.74 13.83 11.62
N SER A 187 -7.46 13.51 11.57
CA SER A 187 -6.37 14.47 11.69
C SER A 187 -5.32 14.28 10.60
N LEU A 188 -4.67 15.38 10.23
CA LEU A 188 -3.62 15.41 9.22
C LEU A 188 -2.31 15.87 9.84
N SER A 189 -1.22 15.17 9.56
CA SER A 189 0.13 15.53 9.98
C SER A 189 1.13 15.25 8.86
N GLY A 190 1.51 16.30 8.11
CA GLY A 190 2.37 16.15 6.94
C GLY A 190 1.70 15.33 5.85
N ASP A 191 2.41 14.31 5.34
CA ASP A 191 1.90 13.37 4.33
C ASP A 191 1.20 12.15 4.99
N SER A 192 0.75 12.27 6.24
CA SER A 192 0.03 11.22 6.98
C SER A 192 -1.36 11.68 7.43
N LEU A 193 -2.34 10.81 7.24
CA LEU A 193 -3.75 10.99 7.59
C LEU A 193 -4.15 9.95 8.62
N THR A 194 -4.58 10.38 9.81
CA THR A 194 -5.06 9.48 10.86
C THR A 194 -6.57 9.58 10.93
N ILE A 195 -7.26 8.44 10.84
CA ILE A 195 -8.71 8.34 10.89
C ILE A 195 -9.11 7.48 12.08
N GLU A 196 -10.05 7.97 12.89
CA GLU A 196 -10.70 7.26 13.97
C GLU A 196 -12.17 7.01 13.61
N LEU A 197 -12.57 5.74 13.62
CA LEU A 197 -13.90 5.29 13.20
C LEU A 197 -14.49 4.34 14.22
N GLY A 198 -15.79 4.50 14.48
CA GLY A 198 -16.61 3.49 15.14
C GLY A 198 -17.34 2.62 14.11
N TYR A 199 -17.44 1.32 14.35
CA TYR A 199 -18.15 0.38 13.48
C TYR A 199 -18.77 -0.76 14.29
N SER A 200 -19.73 -1.47 13.70
CA SER A 200 -20.27 -2.71 14.26
C SER A 200 -19.59 -3.93 13.64
N GLY A 201 -19.23 -4.92 14.45
CA GLY A 201 -18.62 -6.14 13.93
C GLY A 201 -18.48 -7.26 14.96
N CYS A 202 -17.80 -8.33 14.58
CA CYS A 202 -17.52 -9.50 15.42
C CYS A 202 -16.11 -9.40 16.05
N GLY A 203 -15.32 -8.40 15.68
CA GLY A 203 -13.98 -8.14 16.20
C GLY A 203 -13.36 -6.91 15.54
N PRO A 204 -12.06 -6.65 15.83
CA PRO A 204 -11.32 -5.59 15.15
C PRO A 204 -11.32 -5.78 13.64
N HIS A 205 -11.56 -4.69 12.90
CA HIS A 205 -11.47 -4.63 11.45
C HIS A 205 -10.19 -3.91 11.06
N GLU A 206 -9.58 -4.41 10.00
CA GLU A 206 -8.60 -3.61 9.29
C GLU A 206 -9.30 -2.68 8.31
N LEU A 207 -8.79 -1.45 8.23
CA LEU A 207 -9.36 -0.41 7.39
C LEU A 207 -8.47 -0.17 6.18
N ASN A 208 -9.13 0.10 5.06
CA ASN A 208 -8.51 0.60 3.84
C ASN A 208 -9.07 1.99 3.53
N LEU A 209 -8.22 2.91 3.11
CA LEU A 209 -8.65 4.24 2.67
C LEU A 209 -8.51 4.36 1.15
N VAL A 210 -9.64 4.48 0.47
CA VAL A 210 -9.71 4.43 -0.99
C VAL A 210 -10.09 5.80 -1.52
N PHE A 211 -9.20 6.40 -2.31
CA PHE A 211 -9.44 7.64 -3.04
C PHE A 211 -9.84 7.35 -4.47
N TYR A 212 -10.73 8.16 -5.01
CA TYR A 212 -10.96 8.18 -6.45
C TYR A 212 -9.81 8.89 -7.16
N ASP A 213 -9.31 8.32 -8.25
CA ASP A 213 -8.30 8.92 -9.13
C ASP A 213 -8.88 10.03 -10.04
N TYR A 214 -9.89 10.76 -9.56
CA TYR A 214 -10.35 11.97 -10.23
C TYR A 214 -10.38 13.13 -9.24
N PHE A 215 -9.89 14.26 -9.73
CA PHE A 215 -9.77 15.49 -8.98
C PHE A 215 -10.80 16.49 -9.48
N GLU A 216 -11.71 16.94 -8.61
CA GLU A 216 -12.76 17.87 -9.04
C GLU A 216 -12.18 19.28 -9.22
N GLY A 217 -12.53 19.92 -10.34
CA GLY A 217 -12.11 21.27 -10.69
C GLY A 217 -12.72 22.35 -9.77
N SER A 218 -12.28 22.39 -8.52
CA SER A 218 -12.57 23.41 -7.52
C SER A 218 -11.27 24.09 -7.06
N ASN A 219 -11.38 25.15 -6.25
CA ASN A 219 -10.23 25.79 -5.61
C ASN A 219 -10.51 25.94 -4.10
N PRO A 220 -9.88 25.12 -3.24
CA PRO A 220 -8.95 24.02 -3.56
C PRO A 220 -9.62 22.87 -4.34
N THR A 221 -8.83 22.09 -5.07
CA THR A 221 -9.30 20.89 -5.79
C THR A 221 -9.76 19.82 -4.80
N ASN A 222 -10.89 19.15 -5.06
CA ASN A 222 -11.38 18.09 -4.17
C ASN A 222 -10.82 16.72 -4.56
N ALA A 223 -10.47 15.93 -3.55
CA ALA A 223 -10.19 14.51 -3.66
C ALA A 223 -11.15 13.76 -2.72
N HIS A 224 -11.97 12.88 -3.29
CA HIS A 224 -12.97 12.12 -2.53
C HIS A 224 -12.42 10.77 -2.13
N ALA A 225 -12.72 10.35 -0.91
CA ALA A 225 -12.37 9.05 -0.39
C ALA A 225 -13.51 8.43 0.41
N PHE A 226 -13.45 7.11 0.52
CA PHE A 226 -14.27 6.34 1.43
C PHE A 226 -13.40 5.33 2.17
N VAL A 227 -13.87 4.92 3.34
CA VAL A 227 -13.23 3.87 4.14
C VAL A 227 -13.84 2.53 3.74
N SER A 228 -13.00 1.60 3.32
CA SER A 228 -13.38 0.23 3.02
C SER A 228 -13.02 -0.65 4.21
N HIS A 229 -13.99 -1.41 4.70
CA HIS A 229 -13.83 -2.38 5.77
C HIS A 229 -14.92 -3.45 5.67
N ARG A 230 -14.67 -4.62 6.24
CA ARG A 230 -15.60 -5.75 6.17
C ARG A 230 -16.89 -5.47 6.94
N GLU A 231 -18.04 -5.74 6.32
CA GLU A 231 -19.29 -5.80 7.06
C GLU A 231 -19.41 -7.14 7.80
N GLU A 232 -19.73 -7.09 9.09
CA GLU A 232 -20.01 -8.28 9.90
C GLU A 232 -21.36 -8.12 10.61
N LEU A 233 -22.18 -9.17 10.61
CA LEU A 233 -23.55 -9.16 11.15
C LEU A 233 -23.63 -9.16 12.70
N CYS A 234 -22.56 -8.78 13.38
CA CYS A 234 -22.51 -8.74 14.83
C CYS A 234 -22.81 -7.32 15.33
N ASP A 235 -23.64 -7.21 16.37
CA ASP A 235 -24.07 -5.91 16.94
C ASP A 235 -23.07 -5.31 17.95
N ALA A 236 -21.84 -5.84 18.04
CA ALA A 236 -20.83 -5.28 18.94
C ALA A 236 -20.18 -4.05 18.32
N VAL A 237 -20.05 -2.98 19.10
CA VAL A 237 -19.45 -1.71 18.66
C VAL A 237 -17.96 -1.73 18.97
N PHE A 238 -17.17 -1.38 17.96
CA PHE A 238 -15.71 -1.26 18.03
C PHE A 238 -15.28 0.12 17.55
N GLU A 239 -14.07 0.50 17.94
CA GLU A 239 -13.38 1.70 17.49
C GLU A 239 -12.03 1.27 16.91
N SER A 240 -11.60 1.91 15.82
CA SER A 240 -10.26 1.73 15.26
C SER A 240 -9.66 3.08 14.92
N THR A 241 -8.34 3.18 15.12
CA THR A 241 -7.53 4.34 14.73
C THR A 241 -6.47 3.85 13.77
N GLU A 242 -6.52 4.32 12.53
CA GLU A 242 -5.59 3.92 11.48
C GLU A 242 -4.88 5.13 10.89
N THR A 243 -3.62 4.97 10.51
CA THR A 243 -2.83 6.01 9.86
C THR A 243 -2.45 5.58 8.45
N PHE A 244 -2.73 6.45 7.48
CA PHE A 244 -2.48 6.25 6.08
C PHE A 244 -1.45 7.25 5.55
N SER A 245 -0.56 6.78 4.69
CA SER A 245 0.35 7.62 3.91
C SER A 245 -0.37 8.16 2.67
N LEU A 246 -0.34 9.49 2.53
CA LEU A 246 -0.94 10.24 1.42
C LEU A 246 0.02 10.40 0.23
N LEU A 247 1.20 9.78 0.26
CA LEU A 247 2.19 9.90 -0.80
C LEU A 247 1.67 9.43 -2.17
N PRO A 248 0.92 8.31 -2.28
CA PRO A 248 0.32 7.91 -3.57
C PRO A 248 -0.62 8.98 -4.13
N LEU A 249 -1.51 9.53 -3.31
CA LEU A 249 -2.45 10.58 -3.70
C LEU A 249 -1.73 11.87 -4.10
N LYS A 250 -0.72 12.28 -3.32
CA LYS A 250 0.12 13.46 -3.62
C LYS A 250 0.79 13.31 -4.99
N LYS A 251 1.38 12.15 -5.27
CA LYS A 251 2.02 11.85 -6.56
C LYS A 251 1.01 11.91 -7.70
N ALA A 252 -0.12 11.20 -7.58
CA ALA A 252 -1.17 11.21 -8.60
C ALA A 252 -1.71 12.62 -8.89
N TYR A 253 -1.85 13.45 -7.86
CA TYR A 253 -2.27 14.84 -8.04
C TYR A 253 -1.20 15.70 -8.74
N GLN A 254 0.06 15.54 -8.35
CA GLN A 254 1.19 16.27 -8.95
C GLN A 254 1.41 15.92 -10.43
N ASP A 255 1.01 14.72 -10.85
CA ASP A 255 1.07 14.26 -12.24
C ASP A 255 -0.07 14.83 -13.13
N THR A 256 -1.00 15.61 -12.56
CA THR A 256 -2.06 16.29 -13.33
C THR A 256 -1.54 17.53 -14.08
N GLU A 257 -2.28 18.04 -15.07
CA GLU A 257 -1.83 19.19 -15.89
C GLU A 257 -1.68 20.51 -15.10
N ASN A 258 -2.45 20.70 -14.02
CA ASN A 258 -2.50 21.95 -13.26
C ASN A 258 -2.70 21.71 -11.75
N PRO A 259 -1.73 21.10 -11.05
CA PRO A 259 -1.85 20.87 -9.61
C PRO A 259 -1.81 22.20 -8.87
N SER A 260 -2.78 22.41 -7.99
CA SER A 260 -2.73 23.49 -7.00
C SER A 260 -1.80 23.11 -5.84
N GLN A 261 -1.54 24.04 -4.91
CA GLN A 261 -0.70 23.76 -3.73
C GLN A 261 -1.45 23.00 -2.63
N SER A 262 -2.75 22.73 -2.80
CA SER A 262 -3.55 22.10 -1.75
C SER A 262 -4.70 21.27 -2.31
N LEU A 263 -4.96 20.12 -1.69
CA LEU A 263 -6.16 19.32 -1.90
C LEU A 263 -7.13 19.50 -0.75
N GLN A 264 -8.42 19.60 -1.06
CA GLN A 264 -9.48 19.37 -0.10
C GLN A 264 -9.83 17.89 -0.09
N LEU A 265 -9.47 17.19 0.98
CA LEU A 265 -9.82 15.80 1.18
C LEU A 265 -11.26 15.74 1.70
N ILE A 266 -12.12 15.00 1.00
CA ILE A 266 -13.51 14.77 1.36
C ILE A 266 -13.64 13.29 1.68
N ILE A 267 -13.70 12.96 2.97
CA ILE A 267 -13.77 11.58 3.46
C ILE A 267 -15.20 11.36 3.93
N GLY A 268 -15.92 10.47 3.26
CA GLY A 268 -17.31 10.20 3.58
C GLY A 268 -17.62 8.73 3.51
N ASP A 269 -18.66 8.33 4.23
CA ASP A 269 -19.28 7.03 3.98
C ASP A 269 -20.05 7.10 2.66
N ASN A 270 -20.15 5.97 1.96
CA ASN A 270 -20.82 5.92 0.66
C ASN A 270 -22.36 5.95 0.78
N ASP A 271 -22.90 5.80 1.99
CA ASP A 271 -24.33 5.88 2.24
C ASP A 271 -24.84 7.33 2.09
N HIS A 272 -25.84 7.52 1.21
CA HIS A 272 -26.54 8.79 1.01
C HIS A 272 -27.23 9.33 2.27
N ASN A 273 -27.40 8.50 3.30
CA ASN A 273 -27.94 8.89 4.60
C ASN A 273 -26.87 9.15 5.67
N SER A 274 -25.58 9.03 5.32
CA SER A 274 -24.48 9.19 6.27
C SER A 274 -24.36 10.65 6.76
N PRO A 275 -23.83 10.89 7.98
CA PRO A 275 -23.37 12.20 8.42
C PRO A 275 -22.56 12.95 7.36
N LYS A 276 -22.48 14.28 7.52
CA LYS A 276 -21.70 15.14 6.62
C LYS A 276 -20.26 14.62 6.52
N PRO A 277 -19.68 14.53 5.31
CA PRO A 277 -18.32 14.05 5.13
C PRO A 277 -17.33 14.98 5.84
N ASP A 278 -16.26 14.40 6.34
CA ASP A 278 -15.14 15.14 6.89
C ASP A 278 -14.36 15.79 5.78
N THR A 279 -13.99 17.04 6.04
CA THR A 279 -13.32 17.87 5.05
C THR A 279 -12.05 18.43 5.64
N LEU A 280 -10.91 18.06 5.06
CA LEU A 280 -9.58 18.49 5.52
C LEU A 280 -8.85 19.20 4.39
N LEU A 281 -8.07 20.20 4.73
CA LEU A 281 -7.19 20.88 3.78
C LEU A 281 -5.78 20.28 3.88
N TYR A 282 -5.38 19.55 2.85
CA TYR A 282 -4.03 19.00 2.69
C TYR A 282 -3.18 19.93 1.85
N THR A 283 -2.10 20.45 2.42
CA THR A 283 -1.18 21.39 1.74
C THR A 283 0.18 20.72 1.56
N PHE A 284 0.78 20.85 0.36
CA PHE A 284 2.04 20.21 -0.01
C PHE A 284 3.27 21.08 0.21
#